data_AF-A0A517MUT2-F1
#
_entry.id   AF-A0A517MUT2-F1
#
_cell.length_a   1.000
_cell.length_b   1.000
_cell.length_c   1.000
_cell.angle_alpha   90.00
_cell.angle_beta   90.00
_cell.angle_gamma   90.00
#
_symmetry.space_group_name_H-M   'P 1'
#
loop_
_entity.id
_entity.type
_entity.pdbx_description
1 polymer ?
#
loop_
_entity_poly.entity_id
_entity_poly.type
_entity_poly.pdbx_seq_one_letter_code
_entity_poly.pdbx_strand_id
1 'polypeptide(L)'
;MAKRKRIRPHDTRSEETGSEGVKNSASLAAPTPRRFRRLRVALILATIAGLGWGGQQLWESVSPQVIHRDRYLLSAEAITATDQPEWITGDVLSQVVKNAGLDRRISIVDNSFIEEIQNAFALHPWVESVGKIEKSYPPAIHVELTYRRPVAAVETTVRDSRLGVAGNSVLLLPVDRHGIHLPAEDVPGVGLRYLPRIMGIVGQPPQGQRWDDPRVAGAVDLAERLTADWERLYLSEILPSPRPEINGPRQYFLYDLITRGGTRIVWGAAPRDNPPGESDFQEKLQRLNRCVRRTGPLDSVRGPKIVDVRNGERIVARTAKKEKSSEDAKITK
;
A
#
# COMPACT_ATOMS: atom_id res chain seq x y z
N MET A 1 -5.57 3.52 -60.12
CA MET A 1 -4.49 3.22 -61.09
C MET A 1 -3.37 2.53 -60.31
N ALA A 2 -2.86 1.33 -60.58
CA ALA A 2 -2.67 0.54 -61.81
C ALA A 2 -1.36 0.86 -62.56
N LYS A 3 -0.32 0.03 -62.35
CA LYS A 3 0.53 -0.51 -63.43
C LYS A 3 1.26 -1.79 -63.03
N ARG A 4 0.95 -2.89 -63.72
CA ARG A 4 1.83 -4.08 -63.82
C ARG A 4 2.97 -3.76 -64.78
N LYS A 5 4.09 -4.49 -64.68
CA LYS A 5 4.68 -5.12 -65.88
C LYS A 5 5.41 -6.43 -65.54
N ARG A 6 5.02 -7.51 -66.22
CA ARG A 6 5.80 -8.74 -66.40
C ARG A 6 6.70 -8.56 -67.64
N ILE A 7 7.72 -9.41 -67.80
CA ILE A 7 7.91 -10.37 -68.93
C ILE A 7 9.41 -10.82 -68.97
N ARG A 8 9.67 -12.06 -69.42
CA ARG A 8 11.02 -12.62 -69.72
C ARG A 8 11.33 -12.32 -71.21
N PRO A 9 11.70 -13.24 -72.14
CA PRO A 9 12.57 -14.43 -72.11
C PRO A 9 13.64 -14.43 -73.24
N HIS A 10 14.30 -15.59 -73.39
CA HIS A 10 15.15 -16.03 -74.51
C HIS A 10 16.54 -15.35 -74.69
N ASP A 11 17.57 -15.96 -75.29
CA ASP A 11 17.96 -17.36 -75.61
C ASP A 11 19.22 -17.28 -76.51
N THR A 12 19.74 -18.44 -76.95
CA THR A 12 20.70 -18.68 -78.05
C THR A 12 22.14 -18.15 -77.90
N ARG A 13 23.14 -18.69 -78.62
CA ARG A 13 23.50 -20.09 -78.99
C ARG A 13 24.94 -20.04 -79.56
N SER A 14 25.56 -21.21 -79.78
CA SER A 14 26.54 -21.50 -80.83
C SER A 14 28.03 -21.16 -80.58
N GLU A 15 29.02 -21.78 -81.24
CA GLU A 15 29.30 -23.18 -81.73
C GLU A 15 30.60 -23.10 -82.60
N GLU A 16 31.56 -24.05 -82.66
CA GLU A 16 31.77 -25.30 -81.90
C GLU A 16 33.01 -25.19 -80.98
N THR A 17 34.26 -25.70 -81.18
CA THR A 17 34.90 -26.61 -82.16
C THR A 17 36.13 -27.30 -81.50
N GLY A 18 36.42 -28.59 -81.74
CA GLY A 18 37.69 -29.22 -81.32
C GLY A 18 37.74 -30.76 -81.26
N SER A 19 38.14 -31.42 -82.35
CA SER A 19 38.17 -32.89 -82.51
C SER A 19 39.57 -33.46 -82.71
N GLU A 20 39.89 -34.60 -82.07
CA GLU A 20 40.50 -35.83 -82.66
C GLU A 20 40.79 -36.89 -81.56
N GLY A 21 41.20 -38.13 -81.90
CA GLY A 21 41.95 -39.00 -80.94
C GLY A 21 41.67 -40.51 -80.81
N VAL A 22 40.65 -41.09 -81.46
CA VAL A 22 40.52 -42.52 -81.88
C VAL A 22 41.18 -43.66 -81.05
N LYS A 23 40.34 -44.57 -80.48
CA LYS A 23 40.63 -45.98 -80.02
C LYS A 23 41.48 -46.12 -78.72
N ASN A 24 41.44 -47.24 -77.96
CA ASN A 24 40.83 -48.55 -78.17
C ASN A 24 40.45 -49.31 -76.86
N SER A 25 39.86 -50.51 -77.02
CA SER A 25 39.71 -51.61 -76.02
C SER A 25 38.77 -51.43 -74.81
N ALA A 26 38.13 -52.54 -74.42
CA ALA A 26 37.13 -52.60 -73.35
C ALA A 26 37.70 -53.13 -72.02
N SER A 27 37.06 -52.77 -70.91
CA SER A 27 37.30 -53.34 -69.57
C SER A 27 35.98 -53.46 -68.80
N LEU A 28 35.93 -54.33 -67.78
CA LEU A 28 34.70 -54.76 -67.13
C LEU A 28 34.13 -53.75 -66.10
N ALA A 29 32.87 -53.95 -65.74
CA ALA A 29 32.08 -53.04 -64.91
C ALA A 29 32.33 -53.16 -63.39
N ALA A 30 32.12 -52.06 -62.67
CA ALA A 30 31.88 -52.06 -61.21
C ALA A 30 31.01 -50.85 -60.78
N PRO A 31 29.88 -51.05 -60.06
CA PRO A 31 29.03 -49.96 -59.59
C PRO A 31 29.45 -49.45 -58.19
N THR A 32 29.76 -48.15 -58.06
CA THR A 32 30.22 -47.56 -56.78
C THR A 32 29.06 -47.09 -55.86
N PRO A 33 29.16 -47.26 -54.53
CA PRO A 33 27.97 -47.37 -53.68
C PRO A 33 27.50 -46.05 -53.03
N ARG A 34 26.55 -45.34 -53.66
CA ARG A 34 25.88 -44.15 -53.10
C ARG A 34 25.20 -44.35 -51.73
N ARG A 35 24.98 -45.59 -51.26
CA ARG A 35 24.32 -45.89 -49.96
C ARG A 35 25.16 -45.53 -48.73
N PHE A 36 26.47 -45.81 -48.73
CA PHE A 36 27.30 -45.64 -47.51
C PHE A 36 27.43 -44.18 -47.04
N ARG A 37 27.43 -43.20 -47.94
CA ARG A 37 27.49 -41.77 -47.55
C ARG A 37 26.22 -41.33 -46.81
N ARG A 38 25.04 -41.86 -47.18
CA ARG A 38 23.79 -41.61 -46.45
C ARG A 38 23.79 -42.30 -45.08
N LEU A 39 24.29 -43.54 -45.00
CA LEU A 39 24.42 -44.26 -43.74
C LEU A 39 25.32 -43.54 -42.72
N ARG A 40 26.47 -43.01 -43.16
CA ARG A 40 27.38 -42.23 -42.29
C ARG A 40 26.75 -40.94 -41.77
N VAL A 41 26.00 -40.20 -42.59
CA VAL A 41 25.29 -38.99 -42.15
C VAL A 41 24.16 -39.33 -41.15
N ALA A 42 23.41 -40.41 -41.40
CA ALA A 42 22.40 -40.88 -40.46
C ALA A 42 23.00 -41.30 -39.11
N LEU A 43 24.15 -41.98 -39.10
CA LEU A 43 24.88 -42.32 -37.87
C LEU A 43 25.32 -41.08 -37.08
N ILE A 44 25.85 -40.05 -37.75
CA ILE A 44 26.27 -38.80 -37.09
C ILE A 44 25.06 -38.06 -36.50
N LEU A 45 23.94 -37.99 -37.22
CA LEU A 45 22.71 -37.39 -36.69
C LEU A 45 22.15 -38.20 -35.51
N ALA A 46 22.21 -39.53 -35.57
CA ALA A 46 21.78 -40.40 -34.46
C ALA A 46 22.66 -40.24 -33.22
N THR A 47 23.98 -40.09 -33.36
CA THR A 47 24.86 -39.84 -32.21
C THR A 47 24.68 -38.44 -31.64
N ILE A 48 24.46 -37.41 -32.47
CA ILE A 48 24.15 -36.05 -31.99
C ILE A 48 22.79 -36.03 -31.26
N ALA A 49 21.76 -36.68 -31.81
CA ALA A 49 20.45 -36.81 -31.15
C ALA A 49 20.54 -37.61 -29.85
N GLY A 50 21.32 -38.70 -29.82
CA GLY A 50 21.58 -39.50 -28.61
C GLY A 50 22.35 -38.73 -27.53
N LEU A 51 23.33 -37.90 -27.91
CA LEU A 51 24.04 -37.01 -27.00
C LEU A 51 23.15 -35.87 -26.49
N GLY A 52 22.29 -35.30 -27.34
CA GLY A 52 21.31 -34.29 -26.94
C GLY A 52 20.28 -34.85 -25.96
N TRP A 53 19.67 -36.00 -26.28
CA TRP A 53 18.69 -36.67 -25.41
C TRP A 53 19.34 -37.17 -24.11
N GLY A 54 20.53 -37.78 -24.19
CA GLY A 54 21.29 -38.19 -23.01
C GLY A 54 21.67 -37.00 -22.11
N GLY A 55 22.09 -35.88 -22.71
CA GLY A 55 22.34 -34.63 -22.00
C GLY A 55 21.07 -34.05 -21.35
N GLN A 56 19.93 -34.11 -22.03
CA GLN A 56 18.66 -33.63 -21.51
C GLN A 56 18.13 -34.51 -20.36
N GLN A 57 18.17 -35.85 -20.50
CA GLN A 57 17.83 -36.79 -19.42
C GLN A 57 18.75 -36.64 -18.20
N LEU A 58 20.05 -36.45 -18.43
CA LEU A 58 21.01 -36.18 -17.36
C LEU A 58 20.73 -34.81 -16.70
N TRP A 59 20.32 -33.80 -17.48
CA TRP A 59 19.93 -32.50 -16.95
C TRP A 59 18.63 -32.57 -16.13
N GLU A 60 17.60 -33.28 -16.60
CA GLU A 60 16.36 -33.53 -15.86
C GLU A 60 16.63 -34.29 -14.54
N SER A 61 17.61 -35.21 -14.53
CA SER A 61 18.03 -35.95 -13.33
C SER A 61 18.91 -35.16 -12.36
N VAL A 62 19.75 -34.24 -12.85
CA VAL A 62 20.77 -33.52 -12.05
C VAL A 62 20.34 -32.09 -11.67
N SER A 63 19.43 -31.47 -12.43
CA SER A 63 18.87 -30.13 -12.15
C SER A 63 18.39 -29.97 -10.69
N PRO A 64 17.59 -30.90 -10.11
CA PRO A 64 17.17 -30.80 -8.71
C PRO A 64 18.34 -30.70 -7.72
N GLN A 65 19.46 -31.37 -8.00
CA GLN A 65 20.62 -31.43 -7.09
C GLN A 65 21.54 -30.21 -7.22
N VAL A 66 21.47 -29.45 -8.32
CA VAL A 66 22.24 -28.21 -8.48
C VAL A 66 21.52 -27.02 -7.83
N ILE A 67 20.19 -27.03 -7.83
CA ILE A 67 19.33 -26.00 -7.19
C ILE A 67 19.49 -26.01 -5.66
N HIS A 68 19.78 -27.15 -5.04
CA HIS A 68 19.90 -27.30 -3.59
C HIS A 68 21.31 -27.07 -2.99
N ARG A 69 22.24 -26.45 -3.71
CA ARG A 69 23.54 -26.04 -3.12
C ARG A 69 23.34 -24.82 -2.21
N ASP A 70 23.88 -24.84 -0.98
CA ASP A 70 23.60 -23.82 0.05
C ASP A 70 23.87 -22.37 -0.40
N ARG A 71 24.76 -22.15 -1.38
CA ARG A 71 25.02 -20.86 -2.07
C ARG A 71 23.82 -20.20 -2.77
N TYR A 72 22.65 -20.85 -2.83
CA TYR A 72 21.41 -20.32 -3.40
C TYR A 72 20.25 -20.24 -2.40
N LEU A 73 20.50 -20.63 -1.14
CA LEU A 73 19.54 -20.48 -0.06
C LEU A 73 19.67 -19.07 0.51
N LEU A 74 18.59 -18.31 0.51
CA LEU A 74 18.55 -17.02 1.19
C LEU A 74 18.31 -17.28 2.69
N SER A 75 19.10 -16.69 3.57
CA SER A 75 18.76 -16.61 4.99
C SER A 75 17.82 -15.43 5.23
N ALA A 76 17.00 -15.49 6.28
CA ALA A 76 16.16 -14.37 6.69
C ALA A 76 16.97 -13.07 6.90
N GLU A 77 18.20 -13.20 7.42
CA GLU A 77 19.18 -12.13 7.63
C GLU A 77 19.65 -11.44 6.33
N ALA A 78 19.42 -12.06 5.17
CA ALA A 78 19.75 -11.53 3.84
C ALA A 78 18.52 -10.96 3.11
N ILE A 79 17.35 -10.88 3.76
CA ILE A 79 16.24 -10.02 3.35
C ILE A 79 16.45 -8.67 4.03
N THR A 80 16.44 -7.59 3.25
CA THR A 80 16.46 -6.21 3.74
C THR A 80 15.28 -5.44 3.17
N ALA A 81 14.86 -4.40 3.87
CA ALA A 81 13.81 -3.49 3.44
C ALA A 81 14.29 -2.03 3.55
N THR A 82 13.50 -1.09 3.04
CA THR A 82 13.65 0.35 3.35
C THR A 82 13.66 0.59 4.86
N ASP A 83 14.45 1.56 5.33
CA ASP A 83 14.57 1.89 6.76
C ASP A 83 13.19 2.14 7.41
N GLN A 84 12.92 1.44 8.52
CA GLN A 84 11.66 1.55 9.23
C GLN A 84 11.56 2.90 9.98
N PRO A 85 10.44 3.66 9.84
CA PRO A 85 10.30 4.95 10.49
C PRO A 85 10.01 4.84 12.00
N GLU A 86 10.49 5.82 12.77
CA GLU A 86 10.42 5.89 14.25
C GLU A 86 9.02 5.80 14.87
N TRP A 87 7.95 5.98 14.07
CA TRP A 87 6.56 5.83 14.54
C TRP A 87 6.06 4.38 14.57
N ILE A 88 6.92 3.40 14.21
CA ILE A 88 6.64 1.96 14.30
C ILE A 88 7.69 1.31 15.22
N THR A 89 7.25 0.73 16.35
CA THR A 89 8.13 0.07 17.34
C THR A 89 8.25 -1.44 17.17
N GLY A 90 7.30 -2.08 16.47
CA GLY A 90 7.40 -3.50 16.11
C GLY A 90 8.31 -3.68 14.89
N ASP A 91 9.10 -4.76 14.86
CA ASP A 91 9.94 -5.11 13.71
C ASP A 91 9.08 -5.71 12.59
N VAL A 92 8.74 -4.90 11.59
CA VAL A 92 7.92 -5.30 10.44
C VAL A 92 8.59 -6.40 9.61
N LEU A 93 9.91 -6.38 9.48
CA LEU A 93 10.65 -7.39 8.70
C LEU A 93 10.58 -8.76 9.38
N SER A 94 10.89 -8.83 10.67
CA SER A 94 10.77 -10.07 11.44
C SER A 94 9.33 -10.57 11.56
N GLN A 95 8.35 -9.66 11.67
CA GLN A 95 6.92 -10.02 11.63
C GLN A 95 6.54 -10.67 10.29
N VAL A 96 6.90 -10.07 9.15
CA VAL A 96 6.60 -10.63 7.81
C VAL A 96 7.29 -11.97 7.59
N VAL A 97 8.60 -12.07 7.86
CA VAL A 97 9.38 -13.30 7.68
C VAL A 97 8.77 -14.46 8.46
N LYS A 98 8.42 -14.22 9.73
CA LYS A 98 7.83 -15.22 10.63
C LYS A 98 6.41 -15.61 10.21
N ASN A 99 5.58 -14.65 9.83
CA ASN A 99 4.17 -14.89 9.50
C ASN A 99 4.00 -15.60 8.15
N ALA A 100 4.88 -15.34 7.17
CA ALA A 100 4.86 -15.98 5.85
C ALA A 100 5.70 -17.27 5.76
N GLY A 101 6.46 -17.65 6.81
CA GLY A 101 7.30 -18.86 6.80
C GLY A 101 8.55 -18.74 5.91
N LEU A 102 9.06 -17.51 5.74
CA LEU A 102 10.29 -17.20 4.99
C LEU A 102 11.55 -17.51 5.81
N ASP A 103 11.39 -18.08 7.01
CA ASP A 103 12.46 -18.71 7.82
C ASP A 103 12.99 -20.02 7.19
N ARG A 104 12.27 -20.55 6.20
CA ARG A 104 12.60 -21.78 5.49
C ARG A 104 13.60 -21.54 4.36
N ARG A 105 14.38 -22.59 4.05
CA ARG A 105 15.41 -22.62 3.00
C ARG A 105 14.82 -22.50 1.59
N ILE A 106 14.47 -21.29 1.15
CA ILE A 106 13.90 -21.02 -0.18
C ILE A 106 15.01 -20.63 -1.19
N SER A 107 14.82 -21.00 -2.46
CA SER A 107 15.81 -20.79 -3.52
C SER A 107 15.61 -19.47 -4.26
N ILE A 108 16.67 -18.65 -4.29
CA ILE A 108 16.70 -17.34 -4.95
C ILE A 108 16.54 -17.45 -6.48
N VAL A 109 16.78 -18.64 -7.05
CA VAL A 109 16.67 -18.90 -8.48
C VAL A 109 15.22 -18.99 -8.95
N ASP A 110 14.28 -19.24 -8.05
CA ASP A 110 12.85 -19.21 -8.39
C ASP A 110 12.35 -17.75 -8.54
N ASN A 111 11.34 -17.59 -9.40
CA ASN A 111 10.57 -16.36 -9.56
C ASN A 111 9.30 -16.37 -8.71
N SER A 112 8.74 -17.55 -8.39
CA SER A 112 7.59 -17.68 -7.48
C SER A 112 7.86 -17.00 -6.13
N PHE A 113 9.07 -17.19 -5.59
CA PHE A 113 9.56 -16.58 -4.35
C PHE A 113 9.46 -15.05 -4.31
N ILE A 114 9.53 -14.35 -5.46
CA ILE A 114 9.36 -12.90 -5.51
C ILE A 114 7.90 -12.50 -5.39
N GLU A 115 6.99 -13.28 -5.99
CA GLU A 115 5.54 -13.10 -5.79
C GLU A 115 5.14 -13.45 -4.35
N GLU A 116 5.73 -14.49 -3.74
CA GLU A 116 5.53 -14.82 -2.32
C GLU A 116 5.98 -13.69 -1.39
N ILE A 117 7.20 -13.16 -1.58
CA ILE A 117 7.71 -11.98 -0.83
C ILE A 117 6.80 -10.77 -1.03
N GLN A 118 6.43 -10.45 -2.28
CA GLN A 118 5.60 -9.29 -2.58
C GLN A 118 4.23 -9.39 -1.90
N ASN A 119 3.58 -10.56 -1.95
CA ASN A 119 2.30 -10.81 -1.27
C ASN A 119 2.45 -10.78 0.25
N ALA A 120 3.52 -11.35 0.81
CA ALA A 120 3.78 -11.36 2.26
C ALA A 120 3.92 -9.94 2.83
N PHE A 121 4.65 -9.05 2.15
CA PHE A 121 4.73 -7.64 2.55
C PHE A 121 3.44 -6.87 2.27
N ALA A 122 2.77 -7.10 1.14
CA ALA A 122 1.52 -6.40 0.78
C ALA A 122 0.34 -6.72 1.71
N LEU A 123 0.34 -7.88 2.37
CA LEU A 123 -0.63 -8.27 3.40
C LEU A 123 -0.32 -7.68 4.79
N HIS A 124 0.83 -7.04 4.98
CA HIS A 124 1.24 -6.55 6.30
C HIS A 124 0.54 -5.24 6.68
N PRO A 125 -0.08 -5.12 7.88
CA PRO A 125 -0.83 -3.92 8.26
C PRO A 125 -0.07 -2.59 8.12
N TRP A 126 1.24 -2.61 8.34
CA TRP A 126 2.11 -1.43 8.26
C TRP A 126 2.57 -1.02 6.85
N VAL A 127 2.35 -1.85 5.82
CA VAL A 127 2.79 -1.56 4.45
C VAL A 127 1.66 -0.88 3.68
N GLU A 128 1.94 0.29 3.10
CA GLU A 128 1.05 0.97 2.16
C GLU A 128 1.18 0.40 0.75
N SER A 129 2.43 0.20 0.30
CA SER A 129 2.75 -0.44 -0.99
C SER A 129 4.16 -1.05 -0.98
N VAL A 130 4.30 -2.17 -1.67
CA VAL A 130 5.61 -2.74 -2.04
C VAL A 130 6.06 -2.11 -3.36
N GLY A 131 7.27 -1.55 -3.38
CA GLY A 131 7.92 -0.96 -4.55
C GLY A 131 8.72 -1.99 -5.34
N LYS A 132 9.95 -1.64 -5.72
CA LYS A 132 10.88 -2.56 -6.37
C LYS A 132 11.38 -3.64 -5.40
N ILE A 133 11.60 -4.84 -5.93
CA ILE A 133 12.34 -5.91 -5.25
C ILE A 133 13.62 -6.17 -6.06
N GLU A 134 14.79 -5.99 -5.44
CA GLU A 134 16.09 -6.20 -6.07
C GLU A 134 16.77 -7.46 -5.52
N LYS A 135 17.23 -8.35 -6.42
CA LYS A 135 18.14 -9.46 -6.10
C LYS A 135 19.58 -8.98 -6.30
N SER A 136 20.44 -9.16 -5.30
CA SER A 136 21.85 -8.73 -5.33
C SER A 136 22.85 -9.89 -5.13
N TYR A 137 24.15 -9.59 -5.25
CA TYR A 137 25.24 -10.53 -4.96
C TYR A 137 26.26 -9.87 -4.01
N PRO A 138 26.66 -10.50 -2.88
CA PRO A 138 26.29 -11.84 -2.39
C PRO A 138 24.78 -12.07 -2.20
N PRO A 139 24.32 -13.33 -2.15
CA PRO A 139 22.90 -13.72 -2.14
C PRO A 139 22.01 -12.96 -1.12
N ALA A 140 21.38 -11.87 -1.57
CA ALA A 140 20.52 -11.02 -0.75
C ALA A 140 19.38 -10.40 -1.57
N ILE A 141 18.33 -9.96 -0.88
CA ILE A 141 17.17 -9.26 -1.45
C ILE A 141 16.99 -7.92 -0.73
N HIS A 142 16.71 -6.86 -1.50
CA HIS A 142 16.21 -5.59 -0.98
C HIS A 142 14.78 -5.35 -1.45
N VAL A 143 13.91 -4.92 -0.54
CA VAL A 143 12.50 -4.60 -0.80
C VAL A 143 12.25 -3.13 -0.50
N GLU A 144 11.94 -2.34 -1.53
CA GLU A 144 11.44 -0.97 -1.35
C GLU A 144 10.04 -1.03 -0.71
N LEU A 145 9.85 -0.37 0.43
CA LEU A 145 8.56 -0.32 1.14
C LEU A 145 8.11 1.11 1.38
N THR A 146 6.86 1.41 1.03
CA THR A 146 6.16 2.60 1.56
C THR A 146 5.42 2.19 2.83
N TYR A 147 5.88 2.67 3.97
CA TYR A 147 5.23 2.43 5.27
C TYR A 147 4.02 3.35 5.47
N ARG A 148 2.95 2.81 6.05
CA ARG A 148 1.81 3.61 6.52
C ARG A 148 2.26 4.52 7.68
N ARG A 149 1.64 5.70 7.74
CA ARG A 149 1.79 6.65 8.84
C ARG A 149 0.45 6.79 9.55
N PRO A 150 0.39 6.69 10.89
CA PRO A 150 -0.84 6.98 11.63
C PRO A 150 -1.14 8.49 11.53
N VAL A 151 -2.39 8.80 11.18
CA VAL A 151 -2.91 10.17 10.98
C VAL A 151 -3.90 10.56 12.08
N ALA A 152 -4.64 9.59 12.60
CA ALA A 152 -5.61 9.75 13.66
C ALA A 152 -5.71 8.45 14.49
N ALA A 153 -6.48 8.46 15.57
CA ALA A 153 -6.89 7.25 16.27
C ALA A 153 -8.40 7.27 16.53
N VAL A 154 -9.09 6.16 16.24
CA VAL A 154 -10.49 5.99 16.63
C VAL A 154 -10.54 5.66 18.13
N GLU A 155 -11.29 6.46 18.91
CA GLU A 155 -11.50 6.19 20.33
C GLU A 155 -12.72 5.30 20.53
N THR A 156 -12.53 4.16 21.22
CA THR A 156 -13.61 3.24 21.58
C THR A 156 -13.54 2.87 23.06
N THR A 157 -14.69 2.63 23.69
CA THR A 157 -14.76 2.23 25.11
C THR A 157 -15.00 0.74 25.22
N VAL A 158 -13.98 -0.01 25.65
CA VAL A 158 -14.09 -1.44 25.93
C VAL A 158 -14.56 -1.64 27.37
N ARG A 159 -15.67 -2.37 27.54
CA ARG A 159 -16.05 -2.94 28.84
C ARG A 159 -15.28 -4.24 29.05
N ASP A 160 -14.12 -4.15 29.70
CA ASP A 160 -13.31 -5.34 29.96
C ASP A 160 -13.79 -6.10 31.20
N SER A 161 -14.73 -7.02 30.99
CA SER A 161 -15.22 -7.94 32.02
C SER A 161 -14.20 -9.01 32.45
N ARG A 162 -13.02 -9.10 31.82
CA ARG A 162 -12.01 -10.15 32.05
C ARG A 162 -10.83 -9.66 32.89
N LEU A 163 -10.43 -8.39 32.75
CA LEU A 163 -9.33 -7.80 33.52
C LEU A 163 -9.66 -7.51 35.00
N GLY A 164 -10.92 -7.70 35.43
CA GLY A 164 -11.36 -7.48 36.83
C GLY A 164 -11.40 -6.01 37.27
N VAL A 165 -11.00 -5.07 36.41
CA VAL A 165 -11.04 -3.63 36.68
C VAL A 165 -12.46 -3.12 36.46
N ALA A 166 -13.08 -2.58 37.51
CA ALA A 166 -14.39 -1.94 37.44
C ALA A 166 -14.32 -0.56 36.77
N GLY A 167 -14.19 -0.53 35.43
CA GLY A 167 -14.14 0.71 34.65
C GLY A 167 -14.34 0.48 33.14
N ASN A 168 -14.71 1.55 32.44
CA ASN A 168 -14.64 1.57 30.97
C ASN A 168 -13.20 1.89 30.56
N SER A 169 -12.51 0.95 29.92
CA SER A 169 -11.18 1.20 29.37
C SER A 169 -11.30 1.93 28.03
N VAL A 170 -10.59 3.04 27.89
CA VAL A 170 -10.49 3.78 26.61
C VAL A 170 -9.38 3.16 25.78
N LEU A 171 -9.73 2.69 24.58
CA LEU A 171 -8.82 2.12 23.60
C LEU A 171 -8.70 3.06 22.41
N LEU A 172 -7.47 3.40 22.04
CA LEU A 172 -7.14 4.22 20.87
C LEU A 172 -6.65 3.31 19.75
N LEU A 173 -7.37 3.31 18.64
CA LEU A 173 -7.13 2.45 17.48
C LEU A 173 -6.55 3.30 16.34
N PRO A 174 -5.22 3.26 16.10
CA PRO A 174 -4.59 4.13 15.12
C PRO A 174 -5.07 3.81 13.70
N VAL A 175 -5.22 4.86 12.88
CA VAL A 175 -5.62 4.75 11.47
C VAL A 175 -4.71 5.59 10.56
N ASP A 176 -4.46 5.08 9.35
CA ASP A 176 -3.73 5.79 8.30
C ASP A 176 -4.63 6.78 7.51
N ARG A 177 -4.05 7.47 6.52
CA ARG A 177 -4.77 8.40 5.61
C ARG A 177 -5.89 7.78 4.76
N HIS A 178 -5.94 6.46 4.66
CA HIS A 178 -7.00 5.73 3.94
C HIS A 178 -8.07 5.18 4.89
N GLY A 179 -7.88 5.29 6.20
CA GLY A 179 -8.73 4.65 7.20
C GLY A 179 -8.45 3.16 7.39
N ILE A 180 -7.23 2.69 7.09
CA ILE A 180 -6.76 1.36 7.49
C ILE A 180 -6.49 1.36 9.00
N HIS A 181 -7.04 0.38 9.71
CA HIS A 181 -6.78 0.15 11.13
C HIS A 181 -5.39 -0.48 11.32
N LEU A 182 -4.53 0.20 12.07
CA LEU A 182 -3.14 -0.17 12.33
C LEU A 182 -3.01 -0.87 13.70
N PRO A 183 -2.00 -1.73 13.91
CA PRO A 183 -1.68 -2.23 15.24
C PRO A 183 -1.40 -1.08 16.21
N ALA A 184 -1.99 -1.11 17.40
CA ALA A 184 -1.81 -0.09 18.43
C ALA A 184 -0.57 -0.37 19.31
N GLU A 185 -0.24 -1.65 19.44
CA GLU A 185 0.92 -2.22 20.10
C GLU A 185 2.26 -1.82 19.45
N ASP A 186 2.26 -1.54 18.15
CA ASP A 186 3.44 -1.08 17.40
C ASP A 186 3.58 0.45 17.35
N VAL A 187 2.69 1.22 17.99
CA VAL A 187 2.78 2.70 18.02
C VAL A 187 3.36 3.14 19.37
N PRO A 188 4.36 4.05 19.40
CA PRO A 188 4.85 4.63 20.64
C PRO A 188 3.68 5.21 21.48
N GLY A 189 3.48 4.70 22.68
CA GLY A 189 2.31 5.04 23.52
C GLY A 189 2.20 6.52 23.93
N VAL A 190 3.24 7.32 23.70
CA VAL A 190 3.20 8.78 23.74
C VAL A 190 2.56 9.33 22.44
N GLY A 191 3.09 8.95 21.28
CA GLY A 191 2.58 9.37 19.97
C GLY A 191 1.10 9.02 19.77
N LEU A 192 0.67 7.82 20.17
CA LEU A 192 -0.72 7.37 20.11
C LEU A 192 -1.70 8.32 20.86
N ARG A 193 -1.23 8.99 21.92
CA ARG A 193 -2.04 9.94 22.73
C ARG A 193 -2.10 11.35 22.13
N TYR A 194 -1.19 11.71 21.23
CA TYR A 194 -1.17 12.99 20.54
C TYR A 194 -1.88 12.97 19.18
N LEU A 195 -2.24 11.78 18.67
CA LEU A 195 -3.04 11.65 17.46
C LEU A 195 -4.44 12.29 17.63
N PRO A 196 -5.00 12.91 16.56
CA PRO A 196 -6.40 13.31 16.48
C PRO A 196 -7.35 12.16 16.87
N ARG A 197 -8.18 12.36 17.90
CA ARG A 197 -9.12 11.32 18.37
C ARG A 197 -10.46 11.39 17.64
N ILE A 198 -10.80 10.36 16.87
CA ILE A 198 -12.08 10.25 16.16
C ILE A 198 -13.09 9.58 17.09
N MET A 199 -14.14 10.32 17.44
CA MET A 199 -15.10 9.94 18.47
C MET A 199 -16.41 9.37 17.89
N GLY A 200 -17.13 8.54 18.65
CA GLY A 200 -18.50 8.12 18.31
C GLY A 200 -18.63 7.15 17.13
N ILE A 201 -17.53 6.50 16.74
CA ILE A 201 -17.51 5.40 15.77
C ILE A 201 -17.90 4.09 16.48
N VAL A 202 -18.44 3.12 15.73
CA VAL A 202 -18.88 1.82 16.24
C VAL A 202 -18.26 0.71 15.39
N GLY A 203 -18.00 -0.45 16.02
CA GLY A 203 -17.27 -1.55 15.41
C GLY A 203 -15.75 -1.38 15.52
N GLN A 204 -15.02 -2.33 14.95
CA GLN A 204 -13.58 -2.33 14.76
C GLN A 204 -13.28 -3.35 13.66
N PRO A 205 -12.71 -2.97 12.50
CA PRO A 205 -12.25 -3.95 11.51
C PRO A 205 -10.99 -4.67 12.02
N PRO A 206 -10.61 -5.84 11.48
CA PRO A 206 -9.30 -6.43 11.70
C PRO A 206 -8.14 -5.45 11.43
N GLN A 207 -6.98 -5.67 12.05
CA GLN A 207 -5.76 -4.92 11.70
C GLN A 207 -5.43 -5.12 10.22
N GLY A 208 -4.93 -4.08 9.56
CA GLY A 208 -4.64 -4.06 8.12
C GLY A 208 -5.89 -3.89 7.22
N GLN A 209 -7.10 -3.90 7.77
CA GLN A 209 -8.33 -3.68 7.00
C GLN A 209 -8.84 -2.23 7.13
N ARG A 210 -9.60 -1.80 6.12
CA ARG A 210 -10.23 -0.48 6.06
C ARG A 210 -11.43 -0.40 6.99
N TRP A 211 -11.69 0.77 7.55
CA TRP A 211 -12.98 1.10 8.15
C TRP A 211 -14.00 1.47 7.07
N ASP A 212 -15.08 0.69 6.97
CA ASP A 212 -16.16 0.94 6.01
C ASP A 212 -17.11 2.09 6.41
N ASP A 213 -16.99 2.61 7.64
CA ASP A 213 -17.78 3.73 8.11
C ASP A 213 -17.29 5.04 7.45
N PRO A 214 -18.10 5.71 6.61
CA PRO A 214 -17.68 6.93 5.90
C PRO A 214 -17.31 8.08 6.84
N ARG A 215 -17.78 8.04 8.11
CA ARG A 215 -17.40 9.00 9.15
C ARG A 215 -15.92 8.93 9.51
N VAL A 216 -15.31 7.74 9.44
CA VAL A 216 -13.86 7.59 9.63
C VAL A 216 -13.12 8.19 8.43
N ALA A 217 -13.55 7.89 7.20
CA ALA A 217 -12.91 8.41 5.99
C ALA A 217 -12.89 9.94 5.92
N GLY A 218 -14.00 10.61 6.26
CA GLY A 218 -14.06 12.08 6.30
C GLY A 218 -13.29 12.70 7.47
N ALA A 219 -13.31 12.07 8.65
CA ALA A 219 -12.51 12.51 9.80
C ALA A 219 -10.99 12.37 9.55
N VAL A 220 -10.57 11.31 8.86
CA VAL A 220 -9.17 11.11 8.45
C VAL A 220 -8.71 12.14 7.43
N ASP A 221 -9.52 12.47 6.41
CA ASP A 221 -9.17 13.54 5.45
C ASP A 221 -9.11 14.94 6.10
N LEU A 222 -9.89 15.17 7.17
CA LEU A 222 -9.74 16.36 8.01
C LEU A 222 -8.42 16.33 8.81
N ALA A 223 -8.11 15.22 9.48
CA ALA A 223 -6.88 15.06 10.26
C ALA A 223 -5.60 15.21 9.42
N GLU A 224 -5.56 14.58 8.24
CA GLU A 224 -4.42 14.68 7.30
C GLU A 224 -4.17 16.15 6.91
N ARG A 225 -5.22 16.88 6.50
CA ARG A 225 -5.10 18.28 6.07
C ARG A 225 -4.82 19.26 7.21
N LEU A 226 -5.31 18.98 8.42
CA LEU A 226 -5.11 19.83 9.60
C LEU A 226 -3.82 19.51 10.36
N THR A 227 -3.01 18.52 9.94
CA THR A 227 -1.81 18.06 10.67
C THR A 227 -0.85 19.21 11.02
N ALA A 228 -0.64 20.18 10.11
CA ALA A 228 0.24 21.34 10.35
C ALA A 228 -0.37 22.43 11.28
N ASP A 229 -1.68 22.38 11.51
CA ASP A 229 -2.42 23.32 12.35
C ASP A 229 -2.87 22.72 13.69
N TRP A 230 -2.87 21.39 13.82
CA TRP A 230 -3.50 20.65 14.91
C TRP A 230 -3.03 21.08 16.30
N GLU A 231 -1.72 21.05 16.55
CA GLU A 231 -1.11 21.54 17.80
C GLU A 231 -1.27 23.06 17.97
N ARG A 232 -1.11 23.84 16.88
CA ARG A 232 -1.17 25.31 16.92
C ARG A 232 -2.57 25.85 17.27
N LEU A 233 -3.61 25.08 16.91
CA LEU A 233 -5.01 25.34 17.24
C LEU A 233 -5.45 24.59 18.51
N TYR A 234 -4.54 23.85 19.17
CA TYR A 234 -4.79 23.01 20.34
C TYR A 234 -5.96 22.04 20.16
N LEU A 235 -6.09 21.44 18.97
CA LEU A 235 -7.13 20.46 18.67
C LEU A 235 -6.86 19.13 19.39
N SER A 236 -7.92 18.37 19.66
CA SER A 236 -7.84 17.10 20.39
C SER A 236 -8.81 16.02 19.91
N GLU A 237 -9.97 16.39 19.36
CA GLU A 237 -10.99 15.42 18.92
C GLU A 237 -11.64 15.87 17.60
N ILE A 238 -12.07 14.88 16.81
CA ILE A 238 -12.99 15.03 15.70
C ILE A 238 -14.28 14.28 16.06
N LEU A 239 -15.42 14.98 16.00
CA LEU A 239 -16.76 14.45 16.28
C LEU A 239 -17.58 14.43 14.98
N PRO A 240 -17.68 13.29 14.29
CA PRO A 240 -18.61 13.11 13.18
C PRO A 240 -20.07 13.10 13.67
N SER A 241 -20.99 13.58 12.83
CA SER A 241 -22.43 13.49 13.11
C SER A 241 -22.89 12.02 13.17
N PRO A 242 -23.85 11.66 14.05
CA PRO A 242 -24.38 10.28 14.12
C PRO A 242 -25.39 9.97 13.01
N ARG A 243 -25.71 10.95 12.16
CA ARG A 243 -26.60 10.86 11.00
C ARG A 243 -26.01 11.70 9.87
N PRO A 244 -26.16 11.30 8.59
CA PRO A 244 -25.78 12.15 7.47
C PRO A 244 -26.78 13.31 7.31
N GLU A 245 -26.32 14.43 6.75
CA GLU A 245 -27.20 15.38 6.08
C GLU A 245 -27.56 14.86 4.69
N ILE A 246 -28.71 15.30 4.16
CA ILE A 246 -29.21 14.92 2.84
C ILE A 246 -29.45 16.20 2.04
N ASN A 247 -28.73 16.35 0.93
CA ASN A 247 -28.84 17.51 0.03
C ASN A 247 -29.11 17.00 -1.39
N GLY A 248 -30.40 16.92 -1.75
CA GLY A 248 -30.85 16.27 -2.98
C GLY A 248 -30.38 14.80 -3.02
N PRO A 249 -29.65 14.37 -4.06
CA PRO A 249 -29.14 13.01 -4.17
C PRO A 249 -27.87 12.74 -3.33
N ARG A 250 -27.26 13.76 -2.70
CA ARG A 250 -26.04 13.59 -1.91
C ARG A 250 -26.36 13.31 -0.44
N GLN A 251 -25.63 12.39 0.16
CA GLN A 251 -25.57 12.16 1.60
C GLN A 251 -24.12 12.33 2.06
N TYR A 252 -23.90 13.10 3.12
CA TYR A 252 -22.57 13.38 3.69
C TYR A 252 -22.69 13.60 5.19
N PHE A 253 -21.59 13.49 5.93
CA PHE A 253 -21.58 13.70 7.38
C PHE A 253 -20.97 15.07 7.72
N LEU A 254 -21.45 15.68 8.80
CA LEU A 254 -20.81 16.87 9.36
C LEU A 254 -19.81 16.49 10.44
N TYR A 255 -18.83 17.36 10.68
CA TYR A 255 -17.80 17.20 11.68
C TYR A 255 -17.72 18.45 12.56
N ASP A 256 -17.53 18.24 13.86
CA ASP A 256 -17.02 19.24 14.78
C ASP A 256 -15.56 18.91 15.13
N LEU A 257 -14.75 19.94 15.37
CA LEU A 257 -13.41 19.81 15.96
C LEU A 257 -13.45 20.33 17.40
N ILE A 258 -12.88 19.61 18.34
CA ILE A 258 -12.80 20.02 19.75
C ILE A 258 -11.37 20.43 20.10
N THR A 259 -11.23 21.55 20.79
CA THR A 259 -9.95 21.97 21.39
C THR A 259 -9.73 21.32 22.76
N ARG A 260 -8.47 21.25 23.21
CA ARG A 260 -8.07 20.81 24.56
C ARG A 260 -8.77 21.58 25.68
N GLY A 261 -9.23 22.81 25.41
CA GLY A 261 -10.02 23.64 26.32
C GLY A 261 -11.54 23.48 26.22
N GLY A 262 -12.05 22.51 25.44
CA GLY A 262 -13.49 22.25 25.28
C GLY A 262 -14.23 23.32 24.47
N THR A 263 -13.58 23.96 23.50
CA THR A 263 -14.27 24.79 22.48
C THR A 263 -14.71 23.90 21.33
N ARG A 264 -15.99 23.99 20.95
CA ARG A 264 -16.54 23.26 19.79
C ARG A 264 -16.45 24.11 18.53
N ILE A 265 -15.64 23.70 17.57
CA ILE A 265 -15.55 24.33 16.25
C ILE A 265 -16.47 23.55 15.31
N VAL A 266 -17.58 24.15 14.88
CA VAL A 266 -18.49 23.54 13.90
C VAL A 266 -17.86 23.70 12.53
N TRP A 267 -17.20 22.63 12.06
CA TRP A 267 -16.46 22.65 10.80
C TRP A 267 -17.37 22.44 9.59
N GLY A 268 -18.35 21.55 9.73
CA GLY A 268 -19.24 21.15 8.64
C GLY A 268 -18.76 19.92 7.89
N ALA A 269 -19.02 19.83 6.59
CA ALA A 269 -18.75 18.65 5.78
C ALA A 269 -17.25 18.35 5.62
N ALA A 270 -16.91 17.10 5.28
CA ALA A 270 -15.54 16.74 4.96
C ALA A 270 -15.06 17.44 3.67
N PRO A 271 -13.76 17.73 3.52
CA PRO A 271 -13.25 18.50 2.38
C PRO A 271 -13.47 17.86 1.01
N ARG A 272 -13.68 16.52 0.95
CA ARG A 272 -14.03 15.80 -0.28
C ARG A 272 -15.52 15.87 -0.65
N ASP A 273 -16.41 16.09 0.33
CA ASP A 273 -17.87 16.12 0.10
C ASP A 273 -18.32 17.46 -0.53
N ASN A 274 -17.69 18.55 -0.07
CA ASN A 274 -17.83 19.94 -0.52
C ASN A 274 -19.26 20.30 -1.01
N PRO A 275 -20.26 20.32 -0.11
CA PRO A 275 -21.65 20.52 -0.48
C PRO A 275 -21.92 21.97 -0.94
N PRO A 276 -22.85 22.17 -1.89
CA PRO A 276 -23.12 23.49 -2.47
C PRO A 276 -23.68 24.46 -1.40
N GLY A 277 -23.06 25.63 -1.30
CA GLY A 277 -23.43 26.67 -0.34
C GLY A 277 -22.65 26.61 0.99
N GLU A 278 -21.80 25.60 1.20
CA GLU A 278 -20.80 25.57 2.26
C GLU A 278 -19.43 25.98 1.71
N SER A 279 -18.56 26.59 2.53
CA SER A 279 -17.22 26.98 2.11
C SER A 279 -16.22 25.82 2.02
N ASP A 280 -15.19 26.01 1.22
CA ASP A 280 -14.08 25.07 1.13
C ASP A 280 -13.21 25.03 2.41
N PHE A 281 -12.29 24.08 2.45
CA PHE A 281 -11.36 23.86 3.56
C PHE A 281 -10.48 25.08 3.88
N GLN A 282 -9.97 25.78 2.87
CA GLN A 282 -9.05 26.91 3.03
C GLN A 282 -9.79 28.15 3.53
N GLU A 283 -11.00 28.43 3.04
CA GLU A 283 -11.85 29.50 3.58
C GLU A 283 -12.20 29.25 5.05
N LYS A 284 -12.60 28.01 5.41
CA LYS A 284 -12.87 27.62 6.80
C LYS A 284 -11.63 27.77 7.69
N LEU A 285 -10.47 27.32 7.24
CA LEU A 285 -9.20 27.44 7.95
C LEU A 285 -8.78 28.90 8.13
N GLN A 286 -8.96 29.75 7.12
CA GLN A 286 -8.69 31.19 7.21
C GLN A 286 -9.65 31.90 8.18
N ARG A 287 -10.94 31.53 8.20
CA ARG A 287 -11.90 32.03 9.21
C ARG A 287 -11.51 31.59 10.62
N LEU A 288 -11.11 30.34 10.81
CA LEU A 288 -10.67 29.82 12.11
C LEU A 288 -9.42 30.57 12.62
N ASN A 289 -8.40 30.73 11.78
CA ASN A 289 -7.21 31.51 12.13
C ASN A 289 -7.53 33.00 12.40
N ARG A 290 -8.52 33.59 11.71
CA ARG A 290 -9.01 34.97 11.96
C ARG A 290 -9.71 35.08 13.31
N CYS A 291 -10.57 34.12 13.64
CA CYS A 291 -11.22 33.98 14.93
C CYS A 291 -10.19 33.89 16.08
N VAL A 292 -9.14 33.06 15.94
CA VAL A 292 -8.05 32.95 16.93
C VAL A 292 -7.32 34.29 17.10
N ARG A 293 -6.95 34.97 16.00
CA ARG A 293 -6.29 36.30 16.07
C ARG A 293 -7.15 37.37 16.74
N ARG A 294 -8.48 37.28 16.65
CA ARG A 294 -9.44 38.24 17.20
C ARG A 294 -9.87 37.95 18.64
N THR A 295 -9.92 36.68 19.02
CA THR A 295 -10.51 36.21 20.30
C THR A 295 -9.46 35.70 21.28
N GLY A 296 -8.24 35.43 20.79
CA GLY A 296 -7.21 34.69 21.52
C GLY A 296 -7.31 33.17 21.34
N PRO A 297 -6.49 32.40 22.05
CA PRO A 297 -6.44 30.94 21.97
C PRO A 297 -7.77 30.26 22.32
N LEU A 298 -8.17 29.28 21.51
CA LEU A 298 -9.45 28.57 21.62
C LEU A 298 -9.41 27.39 22.63
N ASP A 299 -8.29 27.18 23.31
CA ASP A 299 -8.12 26.26 24.45
C ASP A 299 -8.31 26.96 25.81
N SER A 300 -8.42 28.30 25.84
CA SER A 300 -8.60 29.03 27.09
C SER A 300 -9.92 28.67 27.80
N VAL A 301 -9.91 28.66 29.14
CA VAL A 301 -11.13 28.60 29.96
C VAL A 301 -12.09 29.75 29.62
N ARG A 302 -11.54 30.93 29.26
CA ARG A 302 -12.29 32.12 28.81
C ARG A 302 -12.60 32.11 27.30
N GLY A 303 -12.18 31.07 26.58
CA GLY A 303 -12.47 30.89 25.16
C GLY A 303 -13.97 30.75 24.88
N PRO A 304 -14.38 30.90 23.60
CA PRO A 304 -15.77 30.74 23.22
C PRO A 304 -16.26 29.31 23.45
N LYS A 305 -17.57 29.12 23.64
CA LYS A 305 -18.14 27.76 23.74
C LYS A 305 -18.24 27.11 22.36
N ILE A 306 -18.64 27.87 21.35
CA ILE A 306 -18.84 27.40 19.97
C ILE A 306 -18.28 28.43 18.99
N VAL A 307 -17.63 27.95 17.92
CA VAL A 307 -17.21 28.72 16.75
C VAL A 307 -17.70 28.00 15.50
N ASP A 308 -18.66 28.56 14.77
CA ASP A 308 -19.06 28.06 13.44
C ASP A 308 -18.22 28.75 12.36
N VAL A 309 -17.70 27.98 11.40
CA VAL A 309 -16.88 28.48 10.28
C VAL A 309 -17.48 28.19 8.90
N ARG A 310 -18.57 27.41 8.84
CA ARG A 310 -19.12 26.80 7.60
C ARG A 310 -19.42 27.82 6.50
N ASN A 311 -20.30 28.77 6.78
CA ASN A 311 -20.81 29.75 5.82
C ASN A 311 -20.48 31.20 6.25
N GLY A 312 -19.84 31.37 7.40
CA GLY A 312 -19.53 32.65 8.04
C GLY A 312 -19.14 32.45 9.50
N GLU A 313 -18.38 33.39 10.07
CA GLU A 313 -17.85 33.27 11.44
C GLU A 313 -18.93 33.59 12.49
N ARG A 314 -19.46 32.58 13.18
CA ARG A 314 -20.40 32.77 14.32
C ARG A 314 -19.80 32.26 15.62
N ILE A 315 -19.53 33.17 16.55
CA ILE A 315 -18.98 32.83 17.87
C ILE A 315 -20.10 32.88 18.93
N VAL A 316 -20.18 31.84 19.76
CA VAL A 316 -21.03 31.80 20.96
C VAL A 316 -20.15 31.83 22.20
N ALA A 317 -20.30 32.87 23.03
CA ALA A 317 -19.54 33.01 24.27
C ALA A 317 -19.87 31.91 25.30
N ARG A 318 -18.90 31.59 26.17
CA ARG A 318 -19.06 30.62 27.25
C ARG A 318 -19.70 31.28 28.48
N THR A 319 -21.02 31.48 28.42
CA THR A 319 -21.79 32.10 29.52
C THR A 319 -21.63 31.31 30.82
N ALA A 320 -21.13 31.96 31.87
CA ALA A 320 -21.03 31.36 33.19
C ALA A 320 -22.43 31.04 33.73
N LYS A 321 -22.63 29.80 34.20
CA LYS A 321 -23.84 29.42 34.93
C LYS A 321 -23.80 30.13 36.29
N LYS A 322 -24.48 31.26 36.40
CA LYS A 322 -24.62 31.99 37.67
C LYS A 322 -25.21 31.04 38.71
N GLU A 323 -24.46 30.76 39.77
CA GLU A 323 -24.98 30.00 40.90
C GLU A 323 -26.13 30.80 41.53
N LYS A 324 -27.21 30.10 41.90
CA LYS A 324 -28.26 30.73 42.71
C LYS A 324 -27.67 30.99 44.10
N SER A 325 -27.51 32.26 44.49
CA SER A 325 -27.21 32.58 45.88
C SER A 325 -28.35 32.07 46.76
N SER A 326 -27.99 31.42 47.87
CA SER A 326 -28.93 30.76 48.78
C SER A 326 -29.56 31.76 49.75
N GLU A 327 -30.26 32.76 49.22
CA GLU A 327 -30.63 33.98 49.95
C GLU A 327 -32.13 34.05 50.32
N ASP A 328 -32.99 33.27 49.66
CA ASP A 328 -34.42 33.16 49.97
C ASP A 328 -34.70 32.32 51.25
N ALA A 329 -33.71 31.63 51.80
CA ALA A 329 -33.87 30.68 52.92
C ALA A 329 -34.07 31.33 54.31
N LYS A 330 -34.45 32.62 54.37
CA LYS A 330 -34.49 33.41 55.61
C LYS A 330 -35.74 34.29 55.83
N ILE A 331 -36.83 34.07 55.09
CA ILE A 331 -38.12 34.76 55.32
C ILE A 331 -39.30 33.78 55.44
N THR A 332 -39.16 32.74 56.27
CA THR A 332 -40.33 32.11 56.94
C THR A 332 -39.91 31.42 58.25
N LYS A 333 -40.20 32.06 59.38
CA LYS A 333 -40.30 31.45 60.71
C LYS A 333 -41.05 32.38 61.67
#